data_AF-S3XD03-F1
#
_entry.id   AF-S3XD03-F1
#
_cell.length_a   1.000
_cell.length_b   1.000
_cell.length_c   1.000
_cell.angle_alpha   90.00
_cell.angle_beta   90.00
_cell.angle_gamma   90.00
#
_symmetry.space_group_name_H-M   'P 1'
#
loop_
_entity.id
_entity.type
_entity.pdbx_description
1 polymer ?
#
loop_
_entity_poly.entity_id
_entity_poly.type
_entity_poly.pdbx_seq_one_letter_code
_entity_poly.pdbx_strand_id
1 'polypeptide(L)'
;MAKSSKFISDVNGGLFRRFIADKLHFPKIDAKDLNELTQKAATKLDGVPKKLRPKRARRKYLGANPSRSSAKGKKIEQDILKRMESEGKARRVKKLNGKEVWEVKNPAYDPTSTDSKFKTEWVNSKKCDFGHHPVDAVDFWNNEGRFYGARSQHVRDWMNNPDNYEMQPKWYNQAEGRDLGNSGARYQPDASGVDPDTLDKIFGDGNRKIRPTTTPTGATSTPNLNPFDKYRPNQHKP
;
A
#
# COMPACT_ATOMS: atom_id res chain seq x y z
N MET A 1 -21.99 -15.29 -2.29
CA MET A 1 -21.93 -14.68 -3.64
C MET A 1 -20.50 -14.24 -3.92
N ALA A 2 -19.77 -14.96 -4.76
CA ALA A 2 -18.37 -14.68 -5.10
C ALA A 2 -18.30 -14.09 -6.52
N LYS A 3 -18.19 -12.76 -6.62
CA LYS A 3 -18.03 -12.03 -7.91
C LYS A 3 -16.95 -10.92 -7.85
N SER A 4 -15.94 -11.06 -6.98
CA SER A 4 -14.86 -10.06 -6.85
C SER A 4 -13.53 -10.49 -7.50
N SER A 5 -13.23 -11.80 -7.55
CA SER A 5 -11.88 -12.27 -7.91
C SER A 5 -11.54 -12.16 -9.41
N LYS A 6 -12.53 -12.11 -10.30
CA LYS A 6 -12.31 -12.09 -11.76
C LYS A 6 -11.92 -10.70 -12.28
N PHE A 7 -12.29 -9.64 -11.56
CA PHE A 7 -11.95 -8.28 -11.98
C PHE A 7 -10.50 -7.94 -11.62
N ILE A 8 -10.03 -8.36 -10.44
CA ILE A 8 -8.67 -8.07 -9.94
C ILE A 8 -7.57 -8.75 -10.79
N SER A 9 -7.87 -9.88 -11.44
CA SER A 9 -6.92 -10.55 -12.35
C SER A 9 -6.68 -9.79 -13.64
N ASP A 10 -7.68 -9.05 -14.13
CA ASP A 10 -7.61 -8.37 -15.43
C ASP A 10 -6.88 -7.03 -15.32
N VAL A 11 -6.92 -6.36 -14.15
CA VAL A 11 -6.22 -5.09 -13.89
C VAL A 11 -4.73 -5.28 -13.53
N ASN A 12 -4.35 -6.45 -13.01
CA ASN A 12 -2.97 -6.75 -12.55
C ASN A 12 -2.15 -7.58 -13.55
N GLY A 13 -2.32 -7.33 -14.85
CA GLY A 13 -1.50 -7.95 -15.90
C GLY A 13 -1.98 -9.33 -16.38
N GLY A 14 -3.26 -9.67 -16.17
CA GLY A 14 -3.88 -10.89 -16.68
C GLY A 14 -3.76 -11.03 -18.20
N LEU A 15 -3.92 -9.93 -18.96
CA LEU A 15 -3.72 -9.94 -20.41
C LEU A 15 -2.27 -10.25 -20.82
N PHE A 16 -1.29 -9.71 -20.10
CA PHE A 16 0.13 -9.89 -20.43
C PHE A 16 0.63 -11.30 -20.11
N ARG A 17 0.16 -11.91 -19.01
CA ARG A 17 0.45 -13.32 -18.69
C ARG A 17 -0.17 -14.27 -19.71
N ARG A 18 -1.38 -13.99 -20.19
CA ARG A 18 -2.09 -14.79 -21.19
C ARG A 18 -1.39 -14.72 -22.55
N PHE A 19 -0.88 -13.55 -22.93
CA PHE A 19 -0.09 -13.35 -24.14
C PHE A 19 1.27 -14.09 -24.12
N ILE A 20 1.95 -14.14 -22.97
CA ILE A 20 3.21 -14.88 -22.83
C ILE A 20 2.99 -16.40 -22.77
N ALA A 21 1.92 -16.87 -22.13
CA ALA A 21 1.58 -18.29 -22.08
C ALA A 21 1.19 -18.86 -23.46
N ASP A 22 0.51 -18.09 -24.32
CA ASP A 22 0.15 -18.50 -25.68
C ASP A 22 1.34 -18.52 -26.65
N LYS A 23 2.41 -17.76 -26.39
CA LYS A 23 3.59 -17.67 -27.28
C LYS A 23 4.82 -18.43 -26.82
N LEU A 24 4.89 -18.86 -25.56
CA LEU A 24 6.00 -19.63 -25.01
C LEU A 24 5.45 -20.84 -24.26
N HIS A 25 5.60 -22.04 -24.84
CA HIS A 25 5.27 -23.30 -24.20
C HIS A 25 6.19 -23.54 -23.00
N PHE A 26 5.82 -23.02 -21.83
CA PHE A 26 6.48 -23.39 -20.59
C PHE A 26 5.92 -24.72 -20.09
N PRO A 27 6.78 -25.70 -19.74
CA PRO A 27 6.32 -26.94 -19.14
C PRO A 27 5.60 -26.63 -17.82
N LYS A 28 4.47 -27.29 -17.57
CA LYS A 28 3.73 -27.18 -16.31
C LYS A 28 4.62 -27.75 -15.19
N ILE A 29 5.09 -26.90 -14.29
CA ILE A 29 5.85 -27.30 -13.10
C ILE A 29 4.85 -27.74 -12.03
N ASP A 30 5.10 -28.89 -11.39
CA ASP A 30 4.29 -29.40 -10.28
C ASP A 30 4.32 -28.43 -9.09
N ALA A 31 3.19 -28.28 -8.40
CA ALA A 31 3.08 -27.40 -7.23
C ALA A 31 4.04 -27.79 -6.08
N LYS A 32 4.37 -29.09 -5.97
CA LYS A 32 5.34 -29.60 -4.99
C LYS A 32 6.77 -29.18 -5.35
N ASP A 33 7.13 -29.28 -6.63
CA ASP A 33 8.44 -28.85 -7.14
C ASP A 33 8.62 -27.34 -6.99
N LEU A 34 7.57 -26.55 -7.24
CA LEU A 34 7.59 -25.10 -7.03
C LEU A 34 7.83 -24.74 -5.57
N ASN A 35 7.21 -25.44 -4.63
CA ASN A 35 7.41 -25.22 -3.20
C ASN A 35 8.84 -25.59 -2.77
N GLU A 36 9.37 -26.72 -3.26
CA GLU A 36 10.74 -27.16 -2.96
C GLU A 36 11.79 -26.20 -3.53
N LEU A 37 11.60 -25.73 -4.78
CA LEU A 37 12.43 -24.69 -5.39
C LEU A 37 12.37 -23.36 -4.62
N THR A 38 11.18 -22.98 -4.14
CA THR A 38 10.99 -21.74 -3.37
C THR A 38 11.68 -21.83 -2.00
N GLN A 39 11.61 -22.98 -1.34
CA GLN A 39 12.30 -23.23 -0.06
C GLN A 39 13.83 -23.29 -0.23
N LYS A 40 14.33 -23.93 -1.29
CA LYS A 40 15.77 -23.95 -1.65
C LYS A 40 16.31 -22.56 -2.02
N ALA A 41 15.50 -21.73 -2.68
CA ALA A 41 15.85 -20.35 -3.00
C ALA A 41 15.87 -19.45 -1.74
N ALA A 42 14.92 -19.66 -0.82
CA ALA A 42 14.84 -18.92 0.44
C ALA A 42 16.03 -19.21 1.37
N THR A 43 16.43 -20.48 1.49
CA THR A 43 17.59 -20.91 2.28
C THR A 43 18.93 -20.37 1.74
N LYS A 44 19.08 -20.26 0.41
CA LYS A 44 20.24 -19.60 -0.21
C LYS A 44 20.35 -18.10 0.10
N LEU A 45 19.24 -17.43 0.40
CA LEU A 45 19.18 -15.99 0.68
C LEU A 45 19.65 -15.61 2.10
N ASP A 46 19.64 -16.56 3.04
CA ASP A 46 20.04 -16.33 4.44
C ASP A 46 21.56 -16.21 4.63
N GLY A 47 22.36 -16.77 3.70
CA GLY A 47 23.82 -16.64 3.67
C GLY A 47 24.34 -15.40 2.91
N VAL A 48 23.48 -14.66 2.21
CA VAL A 48 23.89 -13.47 1.43
C VAL A 48 24.05 -12.27 2.37
N PRO A 49 25.23 -11.60 2.39
CA PRO A 49 25.43 -10.38 3.16
C PRO A 49 24.27 -9.40 2.95
N LYS A 50 23.72 -8.81 4.02
CA LYS A 50 22.56 -7.88 3.94
C LYS A 50 22.74 -6.76 2.90
N LYS A 51 23.98 -6.37 2.61
CA LYS A 51 24.36 -5.36 1.59
C LYS A 51 24.10 -5.83 0.14
N LEU A 52 24.16 -7.13 -0.11
CA LEU A 52 23.96 -7.78 -1.41
C LEU A 52 22.53 -8.29 -1.63
N ARG A 53 21.69 -8.31 -0.58
CA ARG A 53 20.26 -8.62 -0.74
C ARG A 53 19.61 -7.50 -1.57
N PRO A 54 18.87 -7.82 -2.64
CA PRO A 54 18.16 -6.80 -3.41
C PRO A 54 17.26 -6.01 -2.46
N LYS A 55 17.32 -4.68 -2.53
CA LYS A 55 16.40 -3.82 -1.78
C LYS A 55 14.98 -4.31 -2.08
N ARG A 56 14.18 -4.54 -1.03
CA ARG A 56 12.76 -4.88 -1.17
C ARG A 56 12.15 -3.93 -2.21
N ALA A 57 11.42 -4.45 -3.20
CA ALA A 57 10.95 -3.67 -4.35
C ALA A 57 10.28 -2.34 -3.94
N ARG A 58 9.46 -2.39 -2.88
CA ARG A 58 8.89 -1.21 -2.21
C ARG A 58 9.91 -0.14 -1.83
N ARG A 59 11.02 -0.52 -1.20
CA ARG A 59 12.08 0.43 -0.79
C ARG A 59 12.89 0.94 -2.00
N LYS A 60 13.03 0.12 -3.06
CA LYS A 60 13.61 0.54 -4.34
C LYS A 60 12.74 1.61 -5.00
N TYR A 61 11.45 1.36 -5.13
CA TYR A 61 10.52 2.19 -5.90
C TYR A 61 9.91 3.35 -5.10
N LEU A 62 9.35 3.08 -3.92
CA LEU A 62 8.67 4.09 -3.13
C LEU A 62 9.58 4.75 -2.09
N GLY A 63 10.58 4.02 -1.60
CA GLY A 63 11.46 4.45 -0.52
C GLY A 63 11.01 3.98 0.87
N ALA A 64 11.44 4.66 1.93
CA ALA A 64 11.06 4.31 3.31
C ALA A 64 9.71 4.94 3.69
N ASN A 65 8.99 4.30 4.61
CA ASN A 65 7.85 4.93 5.30
C ASN A 65 8.34 6.13 6.12
N PRO A 66 7.46 7.11 6.41
CA PRO A 66 7.74 8.14 7.39
C PRO A 66 8.20 7.53 8.72
N SER A 67 9.25 8.08 9.33
CA SER A 67 9.77 7.59 10.61
C SER A 67 9.07 8.25 11.78
N ARG A 68 8.46 7.48 12.68
CA ARG A 68 7.81 7.96 13.91
C ARG A 68 8.75 8.64 14.90
N SER A 69 10.06 8.44 14.76
CA SER A 69 11.05 9.14 15.59
C SER A 69 11.36 10.56 15.09
N SER A 70 11.18 10.81 13.79
CA SER A 70 11.46 12.11 13.17
C SER A 70 10.36 13.14 13.46
N ALA A 71 10.70 14.42 13.52
CA ALA A 71 9.70 15.49 13.70
C ALA A 71 8.60 15.43 12.63
N LYS A 72 8.97 15.24 11.36
CA LYS A 72 8.02 15.09 10.25
C LYS A 72 7.10 13.87 10.42
N GLY A 73 7.65 12.70 10.77
CA GLY A 73 6.84 11.50 10.95
C GLY A 73 5.97 11.52 12.21
N LYS A 74 6.37 12.23 13.26
CA LYS A 74 5.51 12.51 14.43
C LYS A 74 4.31 13.37 14.05
N LYS A 75 4.51 14.37 13.18
CA LYS A 75 3.40 15.18 12.65
C LYS A 75 2.43 14.32 11.83
N ILE A 76 2.95 13.51 10.91
CA ILE A 76 2.13 12.56 10.12
C ILE A 76 1.35 11.61 11.04
N GLU A 77 1.98 11.07 12.09
CA GLU A 77 1.30 10.23 13.08
C GLU A 77 0.12 10.95 13.75
N GLN A 78 0.32 12.19 14.16
CA GLN A 78 -0.72 13.01 14.80
C GLN A 78 -1.86 13.32 13.83
N ASP A 79 -1.55 13.64 12.58
CA ASP A 79 -2.55 13.94 11.55
C ASP A 79 -3.41 12.70 11.26
N ILE A 80 -2.80 11.51 11.15
CA ILE A 80 -3.52 10.23 11.01
C ILE A 80 -4.44 9.99 12.21
N LEU A 81 -3.92 10.10 13.43
CA LEU A 81 -4.69 9.80 14.65
C LEU A 81 -5.86 10.78 14.85
N LYS A 82 -5.67 12.07 14.58
CA LYS A 82 -6.75 13.07 14.64
C LYS A 82 -7.85 12.79 13.61
N ARG A 83 -7.46 12.47 12.38
CA ARG A 83 -8.42 12.07 11.34
C ARG A 83 -9.19 10.82 11.78
N MET A 84 -8.49 9.77 12.21
CA MET A 84 -9.11 8.55 12.71
C MET A 84 -9.99 8.78 13.96
N GLU A 85 -9.67 9.75 14.82
CA GLU A 85 -10.52 10.14 15.94
C GLU A 85 -11.86 10.71 15.44
N SER A 86 -11.83 11.60 14.45
CA SER A 86 -13.04 12.13 13.82
C SER A 86 -13.87 11.07 13.08
N GLU A 87 -13.23 9.99 12.63
CA GLU A 87 -13.88 8.82 12.01
C GLU A 87 -14.38 7.79 13.04
N GLY A 88 -14.17 8.02 14.35
CA GLY A 88 -14.52 7.05 15.40
C GLY A 88 -13.64 5.79 15.43
N LYS A 89 -12.48 5.83 14.77
CA LYS A 89 -11.50 4.73 14.67
C LYS A 89 -10.31 4.90 15.62
N ALA A 90 -10.13 6.06 16.23
CA ALA A 90 -9.13 6.30 17.26
C ALA A 90 -9.73 7.07 18.44
N ARG A 91 -9.10 6.96 19.61
CA ARG A 91 -9.50 7.72 20.80
C ARG A 91 -8.32 7.95 21.73
N ARG A 92 -8.42 9.02 22.52
CA ARG A 92 -7.55 9.26 23.68
C ARG A 92 -8.15 8.65 24.93
N VAL A 93 -7.33 7.93 25.69
CA VAL A 93 -7.72 7.37 26.98
C VAL A 93 -6.68 7.75 28.03
N LYS A 94 -7.16 8.17 29.20
CA LYS A 94 -6.32 8.40 30.37
C LYS A 94 -6.14 7.08 31.11
N LYS A 95 -4.89 6.62 31.23
CA LYS A 95 -4.55 5.41 31.98
C LYS A 95 -4.53 5.70 33.49
N LEU A 96 -4.56 4.64 34.29
CA LEU A 96 -4.56 4.72 35.76
C LEU A 96 -3.37 5.53 36.32
N ASN A 97 -2.22 5.49 35.66
CA ASN A 97 -1.05 6.30 36.00
C ASN A 97 -1.14 7.77 35.54
N GLY A 98 -2.33 8.25 35.18
CA GLY A 98 -2.58 9.61 34.69
C GLY A 98 -2.12 9.88 33.25
N LYS A 99 -1.42 8.94 32.61
CA LYS A 99 -0.87 9.13 31.26
C LYS A 99 -1.96 8.97 30.20
N GLU A 100 -2.05 9.96 29.32
CA GLU A 100 -2.87 9.86 28.12
C GLU A 100 -2.17 9.01 27.05
N VAL A 101 -2.94 8.11 26.43
CA VAL A 101 -2.47 7.33 25.28
C VAL A 101 -3.54 7.28 24.21
N TRP A 102 -3.08 7.15 22.97
CA TRP A 102 -3.93 6.86 21.82
C TRP A 102 -4.20 5.36 21.71
N GLU A 103 -5.48 5.02 21.56
CA GLU A 103 -5.95 3.70 21.15
C GLU A 103 -6.60 3.79 19.77
N VAL A 104 -6.46 2.73 18.98
CA VAL A 104 -7.10 2.58 17.68
C VAL A 104 -8.01 1.37 17.70
N LYS A 105 -9.12 1.45 16.99
CA LYS A 105 -10.11 0.39 16.91
C LYS A 105 -9.49 -0.82 16.20
N ASN A 106 -9.72 -1.99 16.76
CA ASN A 106 -9.27 -3.25 16.17
C ASN A 106 -10.25 -3.65 15.05
N PRO A 107 -9.79 -3.72 13.79
CA PRO A 107 -10.65 -4.10 12.67
C PRO A 107 -11.09 -5.57 12.69
N ALA A 108 -10.39 -6.44 13.43
CA ALA A 108 -10.76 -7.85 13.57
C ALA A 108 -11.20 -8.17 15.02
N TYR A 109 -11.88 -7.22 15.67
CA TYR A 109 -12.45 -7.46 16.99
C TYR A 109 -13.47 -8.59 16.95
N ASP A 110 -13.28 -9.58 17.82
CA ASP A 110 -14.19 -10.68 18.06
C ASP A 110 -14.19 -10.97 19.58
N PRO A 111 -15.28 -10.62 20.30
CA PRO A 111 -15.37 -10.85 21.74
C PRO A 111 -15.37 -12.34 22.13
N THR A 112 -15.69 -13.23 21.18
CA THR A 112 -15.76 -14.68 21.40
C THR A 112 -14.40 -15.38 21.22
N SER A 113 -13.43 -14.67 20.63
CA SER A 113 -12.10 -15.22 20.38
C SER A 113 -11.32 -15.48 21.67
N THR A 114 -10.58 -16.59 21.70
CA THR A 114 -9.64 -16.92 22.79
C THR A 114 -8.28 -16.23 22.62
N ASP A 115 -7.92 -15.75 21.42
CA ASP A 115 -6.72 -14.93 21.23
C ASP A 115 -7.02 -13.48 21.65
N SER A 116 -6.27 -13.03 22.66
CA SER A 116 -6.31 -11.68 23.22
C SER A 116 -6.27 -10.55 22.18
N LYS A 117 -5.64 -10.77 21.01
CA LYS A 117 -5.56 -9.77 19.93
C LYS A 117 -6.93 -9.50 19.35
N PHE A 118 -7.72 -10.53 19.10
CA PHE A 118 -9.07 -10.40 18.53
C PHE A 118 -10.09 -10.05 19.61
N LYS A 119 -9.89 -10.51 20.86
CA LYS A 119 -10.75 -10.14 22.00
C LYS A 119 -10.62 -8.68 22.46
N THR A 120 -9.60 -7.94 21.99
CA THR A 120 -9.40 -6.54 22.39
C THR A 120 -9.96 -5.61 21.32
N GLU A 121 -11.03 -4.85 21.64
CA GLU A 121 -11.64 -3.89 20.71
C GLU A 121 -10.74 -2.70 20.42
N TRP A 122 -9.92 -2.28 21.39
CA TRP A 122 -9.09 -1.07 21.31
C TRP A 122 -7.62 -1.38 21.58
N VAL A 123 -6.77 -1.11 20.59
CA VAL A 123 -5.34 -1.44 20.63
C VAL A 123 -4.53 -0.16 20.82
N ASN A 124 -3.54 -0.18 21.71
CA ASN A 124 -2.63 0.95 21.88
C ASN A 124 -1.91 1.27 20.55
N SER A 125 -2.01 2.51 20.09
CA SER A 125 -1.40 3.00 18.83
C SER A 125 0.11 2.75 18.71
N LYS A 126 0.83 2.60 19.84
CA LYS A 126 2.27 2.25 19.85
C LYS A 126 2.54 0.82 19.41
N LYS A 127 1.53 -0.06 19.41
CA LYS A 127 1.59 -1.42 18.87
C LYS A 127 1.12 -1.48 17.40
N CYS A 128 0.89 -0.33 16.80
CA CYS A 128 0.36 -0.20 15.44
C CYS A 128 1.43 0.30 14.48
N ASP A 129 1.32 -0.10 13.22
CA ASP A 129 2.15 0.33 12.10
C ASP A 129 1.36 1.24 11.16
N PHE A 130 2.06 2.12 10.44
CA PHE A 130 1.44 2.88 9.34
C PHE A 130 1.10 1.91 8.20
N GLY A 131 -0.14 1.45 8.19
CA GLY A 131 -0.71 0.63 7.13
C GLY A 131 -1.16 1.54 6.00
N HIS A 132 -0.89 1.14 4.76
CA HIS A 132 -1.35 1.91 3.60
C HIS A 132 -2.84 1.68 3.41
N HIS A 133 -3.61 2.76 3.53
CA HIS A 133 -5.06 2.73 3.40
C HIS A 133 -5.53 4.12 2.94
N PRO A 134 -6.48 4.22 1.99
CA PRO A 134 -7.27 3.14 1.40
C PRO A 134 -6.57 2.40 0.24
N VAL A 135 -5.46 2.93 -0.27
CA VAL A 135 -4.75 2.35 -1.42
C VAL A 135 -3.45 1.71 -0.96
N ASP A 136 -3.28 0.43 -1.25
CA ASP A 136 -2.05 -0.31 -0.99
C ASP A 136 -0.85 0.28 -1.75
N ALA A 137 0.33 0.19 -1.15
CA ALA A 137 1.56 0.71 -1.75
C ALA A 137 1.90 0.07 -3.12
N VAL A 138 1.62 -1.23 -3.28
CA VAL A 138 1.87 -1.92 -4.55
C VAL A 138 0.88 -1.46 -5.62
N ASP A 139 -0.37 -1.19 -5.24
CA ASP A 139 -1.42 -0.74 -6.15
C ASP A 139 -1.17 0.70 -6.58
N PHE A 140 -0.81 1.59 -5.65
CA PHE A 140 -0.38 2.94 -6.01
C PHE A 140 0.78 2.91 -7.01
N TRP A 141 1.82 2.10 -6.75
CA TRP A 141 2.96 1.99 -7.67
C TRP A 141 2.54 1.46 -9.04
N ASN A 142 1.78 0.36 -9.06
CA ASN A 142 1.38 -0.34 -10.28
C ASN A 142 0.32 0.40 -11.11
N ASN A 143 -0.39 1.36 -10.53
CA ASN A 143 -1.40 2.13 -11.26
C ASN A 143 -0.92 3.54 -11.58
N GLU A 144 -0.06 4.15 -10.76
CA GLU A 144 0.29 5.56 -10.89
C GLU A 144 1.80 5.79 -10.72
N GLY A 145 2.34 5.41 -9.56
CA GLY A 145 3.70 5.80 -9.15
C GLY A 145 4.81 5.38 -10.12
N ARG A 146 4.70 4.21 -10.78
CA ARG A 146 5.74 3.72 -11.70
C ARG A 146 5.94 4.57 -12.95
N PHE A 147 4.96 5.39 -13.31
CA PHE A 147 5.06 6.28 -14.47
C PHE A 147 5.77 7.61 -14.17
N TYR A 148 5.91 7.96 -12.89
CA TYR A 148 6.68 9.13 -12.46
C TYR A 148 8.14 8.80 -12.17
N GLY A 149 8.45 7.51 -12.06
CA GLY A 149 9.78 7.02 -11.73
C GLY A 149 9.97 6.75 -10.25
N ALA A 150 10.89 5.83 -9.98
CA ALA A 150 11.25 5.41 -8.63
C ALA A 150 11.67 6.61 -7.77
N ARG A 151 10.98 6.80 -6.64
CA ARG A 151 11.25 7.84 -5.64
C ARG A 151 11.21 9.27 -6.21
N SER A 152 10.50 9.48 -7.31
CA SER A 152 10.16 10.81 -7.81
C SER A 152 9.46 11.64 -6.75
N GLN A 153 9.43 12.97 -6.93
CA GLN A 153 8.77 13.87 -5.99
C GLN A 153 7.30 13.48 -5.77
N HIS A 154 6.58 13.16 -6.85
CA HIS A 154 5.20 12.64 -6.81
C HIS A 154 5.05 11.42 -5.90
N VAL A 155 5.90 10.40 -6.11
CA VAL A 155 5.91 9.19 -5.30
C VAL A 155 6.24 9.50 -3.84
N ARG A 156 7.15 10.44 -3.58
CA ARG A 156 7.54 10.82 -2.22
C ARG A 156 6.49 11.66 -1.51
N ASP A 157 5.72 12.45 -2.24
CA ASP A 157 4.61 13.23 -1.70
C ASP A 157 3.46 12.31 -1.30
N TRP A 158 3.09 11.35 -2.17
CA TRP A 158 2.14 10.29 -1.82
C TRP A 158 2.59 9.52 -0.56
N MET A 159 3.86 9.12 -0.51
CA MET A 159 4.47 8.40 0.62
C MET A 159 4.55 9.19 1.93
N ASN A 160 4.41 10.51 1.90
CA ASN A 160 4.47 11.36 3.10
C ASN A 160 3.11 11.98 3.45
N ASN A 161 2.07 11.72 2.67
CA ASN A 161 0.73 12.21 2.94
C ASN A 161 0.04 11.34 4.00
N PRO A 162 -0.38 11.90 5.16
CA PRO A 162 -1.12 11.15 6.18
C PRO A 162 -2.43 10.52 5.68
N ASP A 163 -3.03 11.06 4.62
CA ASP A 163 -4.27 10.52 4.03
C ASP A 163 -4.13 9.17 3.34
N ASN A 164 -2.89 8.75 3.07
CA ASN A 164 -2.58 7.44 2.49
C ASN A 164 -2.25 6.38 3.55
N TYR A 165 -2.56 6.66 4.81
CA TYR A 165 -2.28 5.78 5.94
C TYR A 165 -3.43 5.67 6.93
N GLU A 166 -3.52 4.50 7.56
CA GLU A 166 -4.20 4.30 8.83
C GLU A 166 -3.23 3.71 9.87
N MET A 167 -3.60 3.87 11.15
CA MET A 167 -2.91 3.19 12.23
C MET A 167 -3.51 1.81 12.46
N GLN A 168 -2.81 0.78 12.00
CA GLN A 168 -3.27 -0.60 12.05
C GLN A 168 -2.48 -1.43 13.05
N PRO A 169 -3.11 -2.32 13.83
CA PRO A 169 -2.38 -3.29 14.64
C PRO A 169 -1.37 -4.06 13.81
N LYS A 170 -0.13 -4.20 14.30
CA LYS A 170 0.99 -4.78 13.55
C LYS A 170 0.68 -6.16 12.92
N TRP A 171 -0.07 -7.01 13.63
CA TRP A 171 -0.44 -8.34 13.14
C TRP A 171 -1.46 -8.28 11.99
N TYR A 172 -2.35 -7.28 11.98
CA TYR A 172 -3.35 -7.08 10.94
C TYR A 172 -2.67 -6.57 9.67
N ASN A 173 -1.86 -5.51 9.78
CA ASN A 173 -1.06 -4.97 8.67
C ASN A 173 -0.15 -6.03 8.01
N GLN A 174 0.42 -6.94 8.82
CA GLN A 174 1.21 -8.06 8.30
C GLN A 174 0.37 -9.12 7.60
N ALA A 175 -0.87 -9.36 8.04
CA ALA A 175 -1.79 -10.27 7.39
C ALA A 175 -2.23 -9.69 6.04
N GLU A 176 -2.65 -8.42 5.99
CA GLU A 176 -3.00 -7.74 4.73
C GLU A 176 -1.86 -7.78 3.72
N GLY A 177 -0.64 -7.45 4.14
CA GLY A 177 0.53 -7.53 3.25
C GLY A 177 0.85 -8.95 2.76
N ARG A 178 0.54 -9.98 3.56
CA ARG A 178 0.69 -11.39 3.17
C ARG A 178 -0.38 -11.79 2.17
N ASP A 179 -1.63 -11.43 2.40
CA ASP A 179 -2.77 -11.76 1.55
C ASP A 179 -2.65 -11.07 0.20
N LEU A 180 -2.22 -9.80 0.19
CA LEU A 180 -1.85 -9.08 -1.02
C LEU A 180 -0.70 -9.78 -1.76
N GLY A 181 0.31 -10.27 -1.02
CA GLY A 181 1.36 -11.12 -1.57
C GLY A 181 0.84 -12.44 -2.17
N ASN A 182 -0.13 -13.09 -1.53
CA ASN A 182 -0.71 -14.35 -1.99
C ASN A 182 -1.65 -14.16 -3.19
N SER A 183 -2.26 -12.98 -3.34
CA SER A 183 -3.06 -12.62 -4.51
C SER A 183 -2.24 -12.54 -5.82
N GLY A 184 -0.91 -12.51 -5.71
CA GLY A 184 -0.01 -12.34 -6.84
C GLY A 184 0.35 -10.89 -7.14
N ALA A 185 -0.14 -9.92 -6.37
CA ALA A 185 0.25 -8.51 -6.50
C ALA A 185 1.76 -8.34 -6.27
N ARG A 186 2.46 -7.82 -7.28
CA ARG A 186 3.91 -7.57 -7.24
C ARG A 186 4.18 -6.20 -7.83
N TYR A 187 5.22 -5.54 -7.32
CA TYR A 187 5.68 -4.28 -7.90
C TYR A 187 6.16 -4.53 -9.33
N GLN A 188 5.55 -3.83 -10.28
CA GLN A 188 5.99 -3.79 -11.66
C GLN A 188 7.30 -2.98 -11.80
N PRO A 189 8.07 -3.18 -12.88
CA PRO A 189 9.22 -2.32 -13.15
C PRO A 189 8.82 -0.85 -13.31
N ASP A 190 9.81 0.01 -13.17
CA ASP A 190 9.69 1.43 -13.46
C ASP A 190 9.28 1.62 -14.92
N ALA A 191 8.32 2.52 -15.18
CA ALA A 191 7.76 2.81 -16.48
C ALA A 191 7.82 4.32 -16.80
N SER A 192 8.69 5.08 -16.12
CA SER A 192 8.81 6.53 -16.35
C SER A 192 9.36 6.91 -17.73
N GLY A 193 9.91 5.94 -18.47
CA GLY A 193 10.35 6.10 -19.85
C GLY A 193 9.30 5.72 -20.89
N VAL A 194 8.08 5.36 -20.49
CA VAL A 194 6.97 5.11 -21.43
C VAL A 194 6.55 6.44 -22.05
N ASP A 195 6.36 6.44 -23.37
CA ASP A 195 6.04 7.67 -24.08
C ASP A 195 4.66 8.22 -23.63
N PRO A 196 4.50 9.54 -23.66
CA PRO A 196 3.26 10.19 -23.23
C PRO A 196 1.98 9.73 -23.91
N ASP A 197 2.04 9.43 -25.20
CA ASP A 197 0.85 9.06 -25.99
C ASP A 197 0.36 7.66 -25.57
N THR A 198 1.29 6.79 -25.18
CA THR A 198 0.98 5.50 -24.55
C THR A 198 0.38 5.68 -23.15
N LEU A 199 0.83 6.66 -22.35
CA LEU A 199 0.22 6.95 -21.06
C LEU A 199 -1.20 7.52 -21.19
N ASP A 200 -1.44 8.41 -22.15
CA ASP A 200 -2.76 9.00 -22.41
C ASP A 200 -3.77 7.94 -22.84
N LYS A 201 -3.34 6.94 -23.63
CA LYS A 201 -4.16 5.76 -23.97
C LYS A 201 -4.46 4.87 -22.77
N ILE A 202 -3.54 4.75 -21.80
CA ILE A 202 -3.70 3.91 -20.60
C ILE A 202 -4.64 4.58 -19.57
N PHE A 203 -4.55 5.90 -19.41
CA PHE A 203 -5.27 6.64 -18.37
C PHE A 203 -6.53 7.37 -18.83
N GLY A 204 -6.67 7.60 -20.14
CA GLY A 204 -7.73 8.39 -20.73
C GLY A 204 -7.58 9.90 -20.48
N ASP A 205 -8.05 10.70 -21.45
CA ASP A 205 -8.00 12.17 -21.50
C ASP A 205 -8.48 12.90 -20.23
N GLY A 206 -9.28 12.25 -19.38
CA GLY A 206 -9.81 12.82 -18.14
C GLY A 206 -8.77 13.07 -17.05
N ASN A 207 -7.55 12.53 -17.18
CA ASN A 207 -6.49 12.61 -16.16
C ASN A 207 -5.32 13.55 -16.52
N ARG A 208 -5.50 14.47 -17.48
CA ARG A 208 -4.46 15.47 -17.87
C ARG A 208 -3.88 16.28 -16.71
N LYS A 209 -4.56 16.36 -15.55
CA LYS A 209 -4.09 17.09 -14.36
C LYS A 209 -2.99 16.38 -13.56
N ILE A 210 -2.76 15.09 -13.79
CA ILE A 210 -1.77 14.33 -13.01
C ILE A 210 -0.40 14.31 -13.71
N ARG A 211 -0.30 14.72 -14.97
CA ARG A 211 0.96 14.72 -15.72
C ARG A 211 1.87 15.89 -15.28
N PRO A 212 3.18 15.69 -15.05
CA PRO A 212 4.11 16.80 -15.03
C PRO A 212 4.30 17.29 -16.46
N THR A 213 3.84 18.51 -16.75
CA THR A 213 4.42 19.30 -17.83
C THR A 213 5.89 19.52 -17.49
N THR A 214 6.76 19.31 -18.47
CA THR A 214 8.20 19.47 -18.32
C THR A 214 8.54 20.92 -17.93
N THR A 215 9.31 21.07 -16.84
CA THR A 215 10.14 22.24 -16.44
C THR A 215 9.43 23.38 -15.66
N PRO A 216 10.05 23.96 -14.60
CA PRO A 216 9.34 24.68 -13.53
C PRO A 216 9.25 26.18 -13.81
N THR A 217 8.03 26.71 -13.82
CA THR A 217 7.81 28.14 -13.56
C THR A 217 6.40 28.35 -13.04
N GLY A 218 6.29 29.01 -11.90
CA GLY A 218 5.04 29.64 -11.45
C GLY A 218 4.10 28.72 -10.67
N ALA A 219 4.04 28.97 -9.36
CA ALA A 219 2.99 28.45 -8.50
C ALA A 219 1.61 28.96 -8.94
N THR A 220 0.61 28.08 -8.92
CA THR A 220 -0.75 28.44 -8.51
C THR A 220 -1.43 27.23 -7.87
N SER A 221 -1.78 27.38 -6.61
CA SER A 221 -2.57 26.46 -5.80
C SER A 221 -3.94 26.21 -6.43
N THR A 222 -4.25 24.96 -6.74
CA THR A 222 -5.63 24.49 -6.99
C THR A 222 -5.91 23.24 -6.16
N PRO A 223 -7.18 22.98 -5.79
CA PRO A 223 -7.53 21.96 -4.81
C PRO A 223 -7.17 20.57 -5.33
N ASN A 224 -6.44 19.82 -4.50
CA ASN A 224 -6.01 18.45 -4.76
C ASN A 224 -7.24 17.53 -4.77
N LEU A 225 -7.89 17.39 -5.93
CA LEU A 225 -8.89 16.35 -6.15
C LEU A 225 -8.17 15.01 -6.21
N ASN A 226 -8.34 14.21 -5.17
CA ASN A 226 -7.81 12.86 -5.12
C ASN A 226 -8.48 12.03 -6.24
N PRO A 227 -7.73 11.51 -7.23
CA PRO A 227 -8.30 10.74 -8.35
C PRO A 227 -8.97 9.42 -7.91
N PHE A 228 -8.91 9.10 -6.61
CA PHE A 228 -9.56 7.95 -5.98
C PHE A 228 -10.85 8.28 -5.21
N ASP A 229 -11.40 9.49 -5.28
CA ASP A 229 -12.72 9.79 -4.69
C ASP A 229 -13.84 8.89 -5.26
N LYS A 230 -13.66 8.32 -6.46
CA LYS A 230 -14.54 7.31 -7.06
C LYS A 230 -14.50 5.92 -6.41
N TYR A 231 -13.54 5.67 -5.52
CA TYR A 231 -13.41 4.41 -4.76
C TYR A 231 -13.79 4.58 -3.28
N ARG A 232 -14.25 5.77 -2.87
CA ARG A 232 -14.87 5.96 -1.57
C ARG A 232 -16.20 5.22 -1.58
N PRO A 233 -16.43 4.20 -0.72
CA PRO A 233 -17.75 3.61 -0.59
C PRO A 233 -18.71 4.74 -0.17
N ASN A 234 -19.83 4.87 -0.87
CA ASN A 234 -20.87 5.87 -0.61
C ASN A 234 -21.15 5.97 0.89
N GLN A 235 -20.58 6.99 1.54
CA GLN A 235 -21.04 7.40 2.85
C GLN A 235 -22.38 8.07 2.60
N HIS A 236 -23.44 7.35 2.96
CA HIS A 236 -24.76 7.93 3.12
C HIS A 236 -24.61 9.25 3.90
N LYS A 237 -25.05 10.34 3.29
CA LYS A 237 -25.52 11.53 3.98
C LYS A 237 -27.05 11.40 4.10
N PRO A 238 -27.62 11.99 5.16
CA PRO A 238 -28.63 11.40 6.04
C PRO A 238 -29.90 10.91 5.36
#